data_AF-A0AAU3C1F9-F1
#
_entry.id   AF-A0AAU3C1F9-F1
#
_cell.length_a   1.000
_cell.length_b   1.000
_cell.length_c   1.000
_cell.angle_alpha   90.00
_cell.angle_beta   90.00
_cell.angle_gamma   90.00
#
_symmetry.space_group_name_H-M   'P 1'
#
loop_
_entity.id
_entity.type
_entity.pdbx_description
1 polymer ?
#
loop_
_entity_poly.entity_id
_entity_poly.type
_entity_poly.pdbx_seq_one_letter_code
_entity_poly.pdbx_strand_id
1 'polypeptide(L)' 'MTEADRVTYLQTLGAALTEGDIGLYADILARAGLKTEMEALIRSAKAAGRDSAEIAIALGGLR' A
#
# COMPACT_ATOMS: atom_id res chain seq x y z
N MET A 1 4.70 8.33 17.27
CA MET A 1 4.84 7.17 16.35
C MET A 1 6.22 7.27 15.73
N THR A 2 7.07 6.29 15.99
CA THR A 2 8.41 6.22 15.41
C THR A 2 8.33 5.78 13.94
N GLU A 3 9.44 5.89 13.19
CA GLU A 3 9.52 5.39 11.82
C GLU A 3 9.27 3.87 11.76
N ALA A 4 9.79 3.12 12.74
CA ALA A 4 9.57 1.68 12.87
C ALA A 4 8.09 1.33 13.11
N ASP A 5 7.38 2.12 13.92
CA ASP A 5 5.94 1.92 14.14
C ASP A 5 5.13 2.15 12.86
N ARG A 6 5.52 3.15 12.06
CA ARG A 6 4.86 3.48 10.78
C ARG A 6 4.99 2.33 9.77
N VAL A 7 6.19 1.76 9.63
CA VAL A 7 6.44 0.64 8.73
C VAL A 7 5.67 -0.60 9.17
N THR A 8 5.67 -0.92 10.46
CA THR A 8 4.92 -2.05 11.03
C THR A 8 3.41 -1.89 10.79
N TYR A 9 2.89 -0.67 10.94
CA TYR A 9 1.49 -0.37 10.66
C TYR A 9 1.14 -0.60 9.18
N LEU A 10 1.97 -0.12 8.25
CA LEU A 10 1.76 -0.33 6.81
C LEU A 10 1.85 -1.80 6.40
N GLN A 11 2.71 -2.58 7.05
CA GLN A 11 2.78 -4.03 6.85
C GLN A 11 1.51 -4.73 7.32
N THR A 12 0.94 -4.28 8.43
CA THR A 12 -0.32 -4.84 8.94
C THR A 12 -1.48 -4.51 7.99
N LEU A 13 -1.51 -3.28 7.46
CA LEU A 13 -2.49 -2.85 6.46
C LEU A 13 -2.37 -3.62 5.14
N GLY A 14 -1.14 -3.83 4.64
CA GLY A 14 -0.93 -4.58 3.40
C GLY A 14 -1.46 -6.02 3.46
N ALA A 15 -1.42 -6.66 4.63
CA ALA A 15 -1.98 -7.99 4.83
C ALA A 15 -3.52 -7.99 4.98
N ALA A 16 -4.07 -6.99 5.66
CA ALA A 16 -5.48 -6.95 6.05
C ALA A 16 -6.42 -6.37 4.97
N LEU A 17 -5.94 -5.40 4.20
CA LEU A 17 -6.76 -4.62 3.27
C LEU A 17 -7.02 -5.35 1.95
N THR A 18 -8.08 -4.95 1.24
CA THR A 18 -8.36 -5.41 -0.12
C THR A 18 -7.42 -4.76 -1.13
N GLU A 19 -7.28 -5.36 -2.30
CA GLU A 19 -6.49 -4.85 -3.43
C GLU A 19 -6.89 -3.43 -3.82
N GLY A 20 -8.19 -3.12 -3.78
CA GLY A 20 -8.74 -1.78 -4.02
C GLY A 20 -8.30 -0.76 -2.96
N ASP A 21 -8.43 -1.12 -1.69
CA ASP A 21 -8.00 -0.25 -0.58
C ASP A 21 -6.49 -0.01 -0.61
N ILE A 22 -5.71 -1.04 -0.92
CA ILE A 22 -4.25 -0.94 -1.06
C ILE A 22 -3.89 0.03 -2.19
N GLY A 23 -4.59 -0.02 -3.32
CA GLY A 23 -4.43 0.94 -4.42
C GLY A 23 -4.74 2.37 -3.99
N LEU A 24 -5.82 2.59 -3.22
CA LEU A 24 -6.19 3.89 -2.68
C LEU A 24 -5.13 4.46 -1.73
N TYR A 25 -4.68 3.67 -0.75
CA TYR A 25 -3.66 4.12 0.19
C TYR A 25 -2.31 4.33 -0.51
N ALA A 26 -1.97 3.51 -1.50
CA ALA A 26 -0.78 3.73 -2.30
C ALA A 26 -0.84 5.06 -3.09
N ASP A 27 -2.00 5.43 -3.65
CA ASP A 27 -2.18 6.74 -4.31
C ASP A 27 -2.04 7.90 -3.33
N ILE A 28 -2.65 7.80 -2.14
CA ILE A 28 -2.53 8.81 -1.08
C ILE A 28 -1.06 9.00 -0.68
N LEU A 29 -0.33 7.91 -0.45
CA LEU A 29 1.09 7.94 -0.09
C LEU A 29 1.94 8.52 -1.22
N ALA A 30 1.67 8.15 -2.47
CA ALA A 30 2.35 8.70 -3.64
C ALA A 30 2.14 10.22 -3.77
N ARG A 31 0.89 10.70 -3.63
CA ARG A 31 0.55 12.13 -3.67
C ARG A 31 1.16 12.92 -2.53
N ALA A 32 1.38 12.29 -1.38
CA ALA A 32 2.06 12.87 -0.23
C ALA A 32 3.61 12.84 -0.36
N GLY A 33 4.18 12.27 -1.42
CA GLY A 33 5.63 12.10 -1.59
C GLY A 33 6.25 11.00 -0.72
N LEU A 34 5.43 10.17 -0.08
CA LEU A 34 5.82 9.11 0.84
C LEU A 34 6.09 7.80 0.09
N LYS A 35 7.12 7.82 -0.77
CA LYS A 35 7.44 6.70 -1.67
C LYS A 35 7.85 5.43 -0.90
N THR A 36 8.63 5.57 0.17
CA THR A 36 9.11 4.44 0.97
C THR A 36 7.94 3.70 1.64
N GLU A 37 6.98 4.45 2.16
CA GLU A 37 5.77 3.94 2.79
C GLU A 37 4.86 3.24 1.77
N MET A 38 4.69 3.85 0.59
CA MET A 38 3.95 3.24 -0.51
C MET A 38 4.57 1.89 -0.90
N GLU A 39 5.89 1.84 -1.08
CA GLU A 39 6.59 0.61 -1.42
C GLU A 39 6.47 -0.45 -0.32
N ALA A 40 6.53 -0.05 0.96
CA ALA A 40 6.34 -0.96 2.10
C ALA A 40 4.95 -1.58 2.11
N LEU A 41 3.91 -0.77 1.88
CA LEU A 41 2.52 -1.22 1.77
C LEU A 41 2.34 -2.23 0.62
N ILE A 42 2.80 -1.89 -0.59
CA ILE A 42 2.68 -2.75 -1.78
C ILE A 42 3.46 -4.05 -1.59
N ARG A 43 4.67 -3.98 -1.03
CA ARG A 43 5.50 -5.18 -0.78
C ARG A 43 4.83 -6.12 0.22
N SER A 44 4.25 -5.56 1.27
CA SER A 44 3.52 -6.34 2.26
C SER A 44 2.27 -7.00 1.67
N ALA A 45 1.50 -6.27 0.86
CA ALA A 45 0.35 -6.81 0.14
C ALA A 45 0.74 -8.02 -0.72
N LYS A 46 1.83 -7.91 -1.49
CA LYS A 46 2.37 -9.01 -2.29
C LYS A 46 2.78 -10.21 -1.44
N ALA A 47 3.45 -9.97 -0.31
CA ALA A 47 3.84 -11.03 0.62
C ALA A 47 2.63 -11.74 1.24
N ALA A 48 1.50 -11.05 1.38
CA ALA A 48 0.24 -11.61 1.84
C ALA A 48 -0.59 -12.30 0.74
N GLY A 49 -0.07 -12.36 -0.50
CA GLY A 49 -0.72 -13.04 -1.62
C GLY A 49 -1.75 -12.21 -2.39
N ARG A 50 -1.77 -10.88 -2.20
CA ARG A 50 -2.69 -9.97 -2.91
C ARG A 50 -2.32 -9.83 -4.38
N ASP A 51 -3.33 -9.67 -5.23
CA ASP A 51 -3.11 -9.54 -6.67
C ASP A 51 -2.50 -8.17 -7.01
N SER A 52 -1.27 -8.22 -7.53
CA SER A 52 -0.50 -7.04 -7.92
C SER A 52 -1.12 -6.28 -9.10
N ALA A 53 -1.84 -6.98 -9.97
CA ALA A 53 -2.53 -6.39 -11.11
C ALA A 53 -3.77 -5.62 -10.65
N GLU A 54 -4.57 -6.17 -9.74
CA GLU A 54 -5.73 -5.47 -9.17
C GLU A 54 -5.31 -4.23 -8.37
N ILE A 55 -4.22 -4.32 -7.59
CA ILE A 55 -3.65 -3.15 -6.89
C ILE A 55 -3.24 -2.06 -7.89
N ALA A 56 -2.61 -2.44 -9.00
CA ALA A 56 -2.20 -1.49 -10.04
C ALA A 56 -3.38 -0.87 -10.79
N ILE A 57 -4.44 -1.65 -11.03
CA ILE A 57 -5.70 -1.15 -11.61
C ILE A 57 -6.34 -0.13 -10.67
N ALA A 58 -6.43 -0.45 -9.38
CA ALA A 58 -6.98 0.47 -8.38
C ALA A 58 -6.14 1.76 -8.27
N LEU A 59 -4.81 1.65 -8.29
CA LEU A 59 -3.90 2.79 -8.30
C LEU A 59 -4.05 3.65 -9.58
N GLY A 60 -4.20 3.02 -10.74
CA GLY A 60 -4.30 3.68 -12.04
C GLY A 60 -5.68 4.27 -12.33
N GLY A 61 -6.75 3.68 -11.78
CA GLY A 61 -8.14 4.12 -11.93
C GLY A 61 -8.52 5.34 -11.08
N LEU A 62 -7.64 5.81 -10.20
CA LEU A 62 -7.82 7.02 -9.37
C LEU A 62 -7.39 8.32 -10.07
N ARG A 63 -7.15 8.26 -11.39
CA ARG A 63 -6.73 9.38 -12.25
C ARG A 63 -7.84 9.88 -13.16
#